data_AF-A0A661WTR1-F1
#
_entry.id   AF-A0A661WTR1-F1
#
_cell.length_a   1.000
_cell.length_b   1.000
_cell.length_c   1.000
_cell.angle_alpha   90.00
_cell.angle_beta   90.00
_cell.angle_gamma   90.00
#
_symmetry.space_group_name_H-M   'P 1'
#
loop_
_entity.id
_entity.type
_entity.pdbx_description
1 polymer ?
#
loop_
_entity_poly.entity_id
_entity_poly.type
_entity_poly.pdbx_seq_one_letter_code
_entity_poly.pdbx_strand_id
1 'polypeptide(L)'
;MAANKIYKQVIEPQPPKARRYIRVGKMYEDIKDRLKLQIFNDDRSFDRKIEQKELNRPGLALSGFVEVFTYWRVQVMGNTEIGYLNTLHGKKRIEAISNVLSFELPCIVITNNNRIPDELVKIAN
;
A
#
# COMPACT_ATOMS: atom_id res chain seq x y z
N MET A 1 31.17 15.04 -24.29
CA MET A 1 30.12 13.99 -24.29
C MET A 1 30.54 12.86 -23.37
N ALA A 2 30.25 12.92 -22.06
CA ALA A 2 30.53 11.83 -21.12
C ALA A 2 29.69 11.96 -19.83
N ALA A 3 28.37 12.08 -19.95
CA ALA A 3 27.47 12.16 -18.79
C ALA A 3 26.31 11.16 -18.87
N ASN A 4 26.45 10.08 -19.64
CA ASN A 4 25.34 9.20 -19.97
C ASN A 4 25.63 7.71 -19.72
N LYS A 5 26.14 7.39 -18.52
CA LYS A 5 26.36 5.98 -18.12
C LYS A 5 26.16 5.65 -16.64
N ILE A 6 25.63 6.56 -15.80
CA ILE A 6 25.45 6.30 -14.35
C ILE A 6 23.99 5.97 -13.97
N TYR A 7 22.99 6.24 -14.81
CA TYR A 7 21.57 6.14 -14.42
C TYR A 7 20.79 4.95 -15.00
N LYS A 8 21.44 3.99 -15.66
CA LYS A 8 20.72 2.82 -16.22
C LYS A 8 20.67 1.68 -15.21
N GLN A 9 19.43 1.31 -14.86
CA GLN A 9 18.96 0.20 -14.01
C GLN A 9 18.68 0.57 -12.55
N VAL A 10 17.68 1.44 -12.33
CA VAL A 10 16.78 1.21 -11.18
C VAL A 10 16.02 -0.06 -11.52
N ILE A 11 16.49 -1.19 -11.01
CA ILE A 11 15.79 -2.48 -11.13
C ILE A 11 14.51 -2.32 -10.31
N GLU A 12 13.34 -2.39 -10.94
CA GLU A 12 12.08 -2.48 -10.21
C GLU A 12 12.23 -3.60 -9.17
N PRO A 13 12.08 -3.29 -7.87
CA PRO A 13 12.45 -4.23 -6.84
C PRO A 13 11.48 -5.41 -6.96
N GLN A 14 12.02 -6.61 -6.92
CA GLN A 14 11.23 -7.84 -7.03
C GLN A 14 10.93 -8.38 -5.63
N PRO A 15 9.73 -8.96 -5.41
CA PRO A 15 9.45 -9.63 -4.16
C PRO A 15 10.49 -10.74 -3.92
N PRO A 16 11.10 -10.79 -2.73
CA PRO A 16 12.04 -11.85 -2.41
C PRO A 16 11.32 -13.20 -2.41
N LYS A 17 11.99 -14.27 -2.83
CA LYS A 17 11.45 -15.64 -2.71
C LYS A 17 11.32 -16.00 -1.22
N ALA A 18 10.15 -15.80 -0.64
CA ALA A 18 9.93 -16.09 0.77
C ALA A 18 9.73 -17.59 1.02
N ARG A 19 10.43 -18.11 2.02
CA ARG A 19 10.27 -19.52 2.47
C ARG A 19 9.12 -19.69 3.48
N ARG A 20 8.63 -18.59 4.05
CA ARG A 20 7.58 -18.56 5.07
C ARG A 20 6.70 -17.32 4.85
N TYR A 21 5.42 -17.45 5.12
CA TYR A 21 4.44 -16.37 5.05
C TYR A 21 3.39 -16.55 6.14
N ILE A 22 2.67 -15.48 6.46
CA ILE A 22 1.38 -15.56 7.14
C ILE A 22 0.30 -15.03 6.20
N ARG A 23 -0.95 -15.42 6.42
CA ARG A 23 -2.10 -14.85 5.69
C ARG A 23 -2.53 -13.56 6.35
N VAL A 24 -3.05 -12.62 5.56
CA VAL A 24 -3.63 -11.37 6.06
C VAL A 24 -4.72 -11.65 7.09
N GLY A 25 -5.56 -12.67 6.86
CA GLY A 25 -6.58 -13.08 7.83
C GLY A 25 -5.99 -13.52 9.18
N LYS A 26 -4.87 -14.26 9.17
CA LYS A 26 -4.19 -14.67 10.42
C LYS A 26 -3.64 -13.45 11.16
N MET A 27 -3.00 -12.52 10.44
CA MET A 27 -2.52 -11.27 11.02
C MET A 27 -3.67 -10.49 11.65
N TYR A 28 -4.79 -10.33 10.93
CA TYR A 28 -5.97 -9.62 11.40
C TYR A 28 -6.50 -10.25 12.70
N GLU A 29 -6.75 -11.56 12.71
CA GLU A 29 -7.24 -12.26 13.90
C GLU A 29 -6.31 -12.11 15.11
N ASP A 30 -4.99 -12.15 14.90
CA ASP A 30 -4.01 -12.04 15.98
C ASP A 30 -3.94 -10.66 16.64
N ILE A 31 -4.34 -9.59 15.92
CA ILE A 31 -4.13 -8.21 16.37
C ILE A 31 -5.39 -7.35 16.40
N LYS A 32 -6.52 -7.81 15.86
CA LYS A 32 -7.75 -7.01 15.70
C LYS A 32 -8.24 -6.42 17.00
N ASP A 33 -8.21 -7.18 18.10
CA ASP A 33 -8.73 -6.71 19.39
C ASP A 33 -7.77 -5.73 20.05
N ARG A 34 -6.46 -6.04 20.02
CA ARG A 34 -5.42 -5.18 20.58
C ARG A 34 -5.33 -3.82 19.88
N LEU A 35 -5.48 -3.81 18.56
CA LEU A 35 -5.38 -2.61 17.73
C LEU A 35 -6.73 -2.00 17.36
N LYS A 36 -7.84 -2.61 17.78
CA LYS A 36 -9.22 -2.22 17.45
C LYS A 36 -9.43 -2.06 15.93
N LEU A 37 -8.96 -3.04 15.16
CA LEU A 37 -9.01 -2.98 13.69
C LEU A 37 -10.44 -3.10 13.17
N GLN A 38 -10.78 -2.22 12.24
CA GLN A 38 -12.02 -2.25 11.49
C GLN A 38 -11.73 -2.58 10.03
N ILE A 39 -12.64 -3.33 9.40
CA ILE A 39 -12.55 -3.71 7.99
C ILE A 39 -13.44 -2.76 7.21
N PHE A 40 -12.90 -2.19 6.13
CA PHE A 40 -13.60 -1.21 5.31
C PHE A 40 -13.99 -1.71 3.92
N ASN A 41 -13.44 -2.85 3.48
CA ASN A 41 -13.72 -3.41 2.17
C ASN A 41 -14.62 -4.65 2.28
N ASP A 42 -15.40 -4.89 1.23
CA ASP A 42 -16.44 -5.93 1.19
C ASP A 42 -15.83 -7.30 0.84
N ASP A 43 -14.80 -7.30 -0.02
CA ASP A 43 -14.04 -8.50 -0.40
C ASP A 43 -12.81 -8.68 0.49
N ARG A 44 -12.98 -9.44 1.58
CA ARG A 44 -11.88 -9.72 2.51
C ARG A 44 -10.85 -10.62 1.84
N SER A 45 -9.85 -9.99 1.22
CA SER A 45 -8.63 -10.56 0.64
C SER A 45 -7.69 -11.22 1.68
N PHE A 46 -8.26 -11.92 2.66
CA PHE A 46 -7.55 -12.51 3.80
C PHE A 46 -6.60 -13.63 3.42
N ASP A 47 -6.78 -14.22 2.23
CA ASP A 47 -5.88 -15.23 1.68
C ASP A 47 -4.58 -14.68 1.09
N ARG A 48 -4.48 -13.35 0.92
CA ARG A 48 -3.22 -12.73 0.49
C ARG A 48 -2.11 -13.01 1.50
N LYS A 49 -0.90 -13.18 0.98
CA LYS A 49 0.28 -13.55 1.77
C LYS A 49 1.02 -12.31 2.23
N ILE A 50 1.48 -12.36 3.47
CA ILE A 50 2.44 -11.44 4.05
C ILE A 50 3.75 -12.21 4.19
N GLU A 51 4.69 -11.87 3.32
CA GLU A 51 5.97 -12.56 3.18
C GLU A 51 7.13 -11.82 3.85
N GLN A 52 6.90 -10.58 4.27
CA GLN A 52 7.87 -9.69 4.89
C GLN A 52 7.27 -9.12 6.18
N LYS A 53 8.13 -8.87 7.17
CA LYS A 53 7.69 -8.28 8.45
C LYS A 53 7.67 -6.75 8.39
N GLU A 54 8.44 -6.19 7.47
CA GLU A 54 8.60 -4.76 7.25
C GLU A 54 7.33 -4.17 6.63
N LEU A 55 6.96 -2.99 7.11
CA LEU A 55 5.85 -2.20 6.59
C LEU A 55 6.37 -1.24 5.52
N ASN A 56 5.50 -0.84 4.59
CA ASN A 56 5.80 0.19 3.62
C ASN A 56 4.82 1.35 3.72
N ARG A 57 5.31 2.58 3.54
CA ARG A 57 4.49 3.80 3.49
C ARG A 57 4.45 4.30 2.04
N PRO A 58 3.28 4.28 1.37
CA PRO A 58 3.20 4.49 -0.08
C PRO A 58 3.24 5.97 -0.50
N GLY A 59 3.88 6.87 0.25
CA GLY A 59 3.87 8.31 -0.04
C GLY A 59 4.35 8.68 -1.45
N LEU A 60 5.47 8.12 -1.89
CA LEU A 60 6.00 8.34 -3.25
C LEU A 60 5.16 7.65 -4.34
N ALA A 61 4.63 6.47 -4.05
CA ALA A 61 3.76 5.76 -4.98
C ALA A 61 2.46 6.53 -5.22
N LEU A 62 1.88 7.14 -4.17
CA LEU A 62 0.72 8.04 -4.29
C LEU A 62 1.01 9.24 -5.21
N SER A 63 2.24 9.76 -5.24
CA SER A 63 2.62 10.83 -6.17
C SER A 63 2.99 10.35 -7.59
N GLY A 64 2.90 9.04 -7.87
CA GLY A 64 3.19 8.45 -9.17
C GLY A 64 4.61 7.90 -9.34
N PHE A 65 5.46 7.94 -8.31
CA PHE A 65 6.79 7.36 -8.35
C PHE A 65 6.77 5.93 -7.81
N VAL A 66 6.57 4.96 -8.71
CA VAL A 66 6.37 3.54 -8.37
C VAL A 66 7.60 2.66 -8.57
N GLU A 67 8.69 3.17 -9.15
CA GLU A 67 9.88 2.39 -9.52
C GLU A 67 10.54 1.65 -8.34
N VAL A 68 10.42 2.19 -7.12
CA VAL A 68 10.99 1.60 -5.90
C VAL A 68 9.90 1.10 -4.93
N PHE A 69 8.66 0.97 -5.42
CA PHE A 69 7.52 0.66 -4.59
C PHE A 69 7.52 -0.82 -4.17
N THR A 70 7.70 -1.07 -2.87
CA THR A 70 7.70 -2.43 -2.30
C THR A 70 6.29 -2.93 -2.04
N TYR A 71 5.53 -3.14 -3.11
CA TYR A 71 4.08 -3.42 -3.09
C TYR A 71 3.72 -4.73 -2.35
N TRP A 72 4.61 -5.71 -2.31
CA TRP A 72 4.42 -6.99 -1.59
C TRP A 72 4.51 -6.88 -0.05
N ARG A 73 4.77 -5.69 0.50
CA ARG A 73 4.74 -5.43 1.94
C ARG A 73 3.34 -4.98 2.37
N VAL A 74 3.04 -5.10 3.66
CA VAL A 74 1.85 -4.44 4.23
C VAL A 74 2.02 -2.93 4.09
N GLN A 75 1.03 -2.28 3.49
CA GLN A 75 1.03 -0.83 3.28
C GLN A 75 0.39 -0.13 4.47
N VAL A 76 0.98 0.98 4.92
CA VAL A 76 0.44 1.79 6.02
C VAL A 76 0.21 3.21 5.53
N MET A 77 -1.02 3.69 5.66
CA MET A 77 -1.41 5.07 5.38
C MET A 77 -1.79 5.77 6.68
N GLY A 78 -0.93 6.70 7.11
CA GLY A 78 -1.18 7.54 8.27
C GLY A 78 -1.56 8.96 7.87
N ASN A 79 -1.29 9.92 8.75
CA ASN A 79 -1.66 11.33 8.55
C ASN A 79 -1.02 11.94 7.29
N THR A 80 0.20 11.54 6.95
CA THR A 80 0.90 12.07 5.78
C THR A 80 0.23 11.63 4.48
N GLU A 81 -0.04 10.33 4.34
CA GLU A 81 -0.65 9.75 3.14
C GLU A 81 -2.09 10.23 2.96
N ILE A 82 -2.88 10.19 4.04
CA ILE A 82 -4.27 10.67 4.00
C ILE A 82 -4.32 12.19 3.81
N GLY A 83 -3.43 12.94 4.48
CA GLY A 83 -3.29 14.37 4.29
C GLY A 83 -3.01 14.73 2.84
N TYR A 84 -2.08 14.02 2.20
CA TYR A 84 -1.80 14.19 0.77
C TYR A 84 -3.04 13.93 -0.10
N LEU A 85 -3.71 12.78 0.09
CA LEU A 85 -4.94 12.43 -0.64
C LEU A 85 -6.04 13.49 -0.48
N ASN A 86 -6.15 14.08 0.70
CA ASN A 86 -7.12 15.13 1.00
C ASN A 86 -6.82 16.45 0.28
N THR A 87 -5.58 16.72 -0.10
CA THR A 87 -5.22 17.88 -0.94
C THR A 87 -5.57 17.68 -2.42
N LEU A 88 -5.80 16.44 -2.84
CA LEU A 88 -6.19 16.08 -4.21
C LEU A 88 -7.71 16.02 -4.33
N HIS A 89 -8.23 16.26 -5.54
CA HIS A 89 -9.65 16.22 -5.85
C HIS A 89 -9.93 15.51 -7.18
N GLY A 90 -11.11 14.88 -7.28
CA GLY A 90 -11.61 14.26 -8.50
C GLY A 90 -10.60 13.28 -9.11
N LYS A 91 -10.29 13.48 -10.39
CA LYS A 91 -9.40 12.58 -11.17
C LYS A 91 -8.01 12.43 -10.55
N LYS A 92 -7.42 13.50 -10.00
CA LYS A 92 -6.06 13.43 -9.42
C LYS A 92 -6.00 12.53 -8.18
N ARG A 93 -7.03 12.57 -7.34
CA ARG A 93 -7.11 11.70 -6.17
C ARG A 93 -7.27 10.24 -6.59
N ILE A 94 -8.15 9.99 -7.56
CA ILE A 94 -8.36 8.65 -8.14
C ILE A 94 -7.05 8.12 -8.72
N GLU A 95 -6.34 8.92 -9.50
CA GLU A 95 -5.03 8.55 -10.08
C GLU A 95 -4.00 8.22 -8.99
N ALA A 96 -3.86 9.05 -7.97
CA ALA A 96 -2.95 8.79 -6.85
C ALA A 96 -3.27 7.47 -6.13
N ILE A 97 -4.55 7.19 -5.89
CA ILE A 97 -5.00 5.93 -5.29
C ILE A 97 -4.71 4.76 -6.23
N SER A 98 -5.02 4.88 -7.52
CA SER A 98 -4.80 3.85 -8.52
C SER A 98 -3.32 3.51 -8.69
N ASN A 99 -2.41 4.46 -8.56
CA ASN A 99 -0.96 4.19 -8.59
C ASN A 99 -0.51 3.20 -7.50
N VAL A 100 -1.23 3.12 -6.39
CA VAL A 100 -0.95 2.19 -5.29
C VAL A 100 -1.75 0.89 -5.47
N LEU A 101 -3.04 1.01 -5.80
CA LEU A 101 -3.95 -0.13 -5.91
C LEU A 101 -3.84 -0.91 -7.23
N SER A 102 -3.07 -0.44 -8.21
CA SER A 102 -2.76 -1.19 -9.44
C SER A 102 -1.87 -2.42 -9.19
N PHE A 103 -1.28 -2.53 -8.00
CA PHE A 103 -0.43 -3.64 -7.60
C PHE A 103 -1.19 -4.62 -6.69
N GLU A 104 -0.76 -5.88 -6.68
CA GLU A 104 -1.28 -6.89 -5.76
C GLU A 104 -0.67 -6.71 -4.36
N LEU A 105 -1.27 -5.83 -3.57
CA LEU A 105 -0.86 -5.54 -2.19
C LEU A 105 -1.36 -6.63 -1.23
N PRO A 106 -0.63 -7.01 -0.18
CA PRO A 106 -1.19 -7.85 0.88
C PRO A 106 -2.42 -7.20 1.54
N CYS A 107 -2.26 -5.98 2.06
CA CYS A 107 -3.33 -5.15 2.59
C CYS A 107 -2.85 -3.71 2.81
N ILE A 108 -3.81 -2.80 3.01
CA ILE A 108 -3.57 -1.42 3.48
C ILE A 108 -4.13 -1.29 4.90
N VAL A 109 -3.32 -0.76 5.82
CA VAL A 109 -3.73 -0.39 7.17
C VAL A 109 -3.77 1.13 7.26
N ILE A 110 -4.92 1.68 7.63
CA ILE A 110 -5.10 3.11 7.83
C ILE A 110 -5.04 3.40 9.32
N THR A 111 -4.16 4.32 9.74
CA THR A 111 -3.92 4.59 11.17
C THR A 111 -4.59 5.89 11.61
N ASN A 112 -4.51 6.17 12.92
CA ASN A 112 -4.93 7.43 13.54
C ASN A 112 -6.41 7.81 13.33
N ASN A 113 -7.27 6.81 13.07
CA ASN A 113 -8.70 7.04 12.81
C ASN A 113 -8.95 8.09 11.71
N ASN A 114 -8.05 8.14 10.72
CA ASN A 114 -8.15 9.07 9.61
C ASN A 114 -9.44 8.82 8.83
N ARG A 115 -10.10 9.90 8.39
CA ARG A 115 -11.24 9.78 7.47
C ARG A 115 -10.73 9.26 6.13
N ILE A 116 -11.25 8.10 5.75
CA ILE A 116 -10.88 7.41 4.52
C ILE A 116 -11.61 8.09 3.35
N PRO A 117 -10.93 8.44 2.25
CA PRO A 117 -11.59 8.90 1.04
C PRO A 117 -12.49 7.79 0.46
N ASP A 118 -13.73 8.12 0.11
CA ASP A 118 -14.68 7.15 -0.45
C ASP A 118 -14.14 6.49 -1.72
N GLU A 119 -13.34 7.23 -2.50
CA GLU A 119 -12.69 6.69 -3.70
C GLU A 119 -11.72 5.55 -3.38
N LEU A 120 -11.06 5.57 -2.21
CA LEU A 120 -10.13 4.52 -1.81
C LEU A 120 -10.86 3.20 -1.57
N VAL A 121 -11.98 3.24 -0.83
CA VAL A 121 -12.78 2.05 -0.56
C VAL A 121 -13.41 1.52 -1.85
N LYS A 122 -13.92 2.41 -2.70
CA LYS A 122 -14.53 2.02 -3.99
C LYS A 122 -13.56 1.33 -4.94
N ILE A 123 -12.30 1.75 -4.98
CA ILE A 123 -11.28 1.14 -5.87
C ILE A 123 -10.70 -0.14 -5.24
N ALA A 124 -10.74 -0.28 -3.91
CA ALA A 124 -10.23 -1.45 -3.20
C ALA A 124 -11.22 -2.64 -3.17
N ASN A 125 -12.46 -2.43 -3.61
CA ASN A 125 -13.51 -3.43 -3.79
C ASN A 125 -13.58 -3.86 -5.27
#